data_AF-A0A971D7R2-F1
#
_entry.id   AF-A0A971D7R2-F1
#
_cell.length_a   1.000
_cell.length_b   1.000
_cell.length_c   1.000
_cell.angle_alpha   90.00
_cell.angle_beta   90.00
_cell.angle_gamma   90.00
#
_symmetry.space_group_name_H-M   'P 1'
#
loop_
_entity.id
_entity.type
_entity.pdbx_description
1 polymer ?
#
loop_
_entity_poly.entity_id
_entity_poly.type
_entity_poly.pdbx_seq_one_letter_code
_entity_poly.pdbx_strand_id
1 'polypeptide(L)' 'FEDATIKSSYHDSQPMEEVFNDHLKDLGVPAIYNLRIGHCKPVMSIPLGVYARLDADKKEVCLLEGATQ' A
#
# COMPACT_ATOMS: atom_id res chain seq x y z
N PHE A 1 -13.45 -5.08 -1.65
CA PHE A 1 -13.87 -4.13 -0.60
C PHE A 1 -15.38 -4.10 -0.66
N GLU A 2 -16.08 -4.21 0.47
CA GLU A 2 -17.34 -3.47 0.58
C GLU A 2 -16.87 -2.02 0.56
N ASP A 3 -17.15 -1.37 -0.57
CA ASP A 3 -16.78 0.01 -0.84
C ASP A 3 -17.16 0.82 0.39
N ALA A 4 -16.20 1.49 1.02
CA ALA A 4 -16.52 2.53 1.99
C ALA A 4 -17.13 3.65 1.17
N THR A 5 -18.42 3.50 0.87
CA THR A 5 -19.22 4.43 0.09
C THR A 5 -18.94 5.82 0.63
N ILE A 6 -18.44 6.69 -0.25
CA ILE A 6 -18.11 8.08 0.04
C ILE A 6 -19.21 8.67 0.92
N LYS A 7 -18.92 8.88 2.21
CA LYS A 7 -19.87 9.57 3.09
C LYS A 7 -19.96 11.01 2.59
N SER A 8 -21.19 11.41 2.28
CA SER A 8 -21.64 12.67 1.65
C SER A 8 -21.14 14.00 2.27
N SER A 9 -20.18 14.02 3.19
CA SER A 9 -19.61 15.22 3.80
C SER A 9 -18.25 15.65 3.25
N TYR A 10 -17.66 14.92 2.29
CA TYR A 10 -16.40 15.25 1.63
C TYR A 10 -16.65 15.66 0.18
N HIS A 11 -17.05 16.92 -0.05
CA HIS A 11 -17.29 17.44 -1.40
C HIS A 11 -15.99 17.72 -2.19
N ASP A 12 -14.81 17.62 -1.55
CA ASP A 12 -13.50 18.00 -2.10
C ASP A 12 -12.38 16.97 -1.83
N SER A 13 -12.69 15.69 -1.58
CA SER A 13 -11.65 14.67 -1.38
C SER A 13 -11.29 13.96 -2.68
N GLN A 14 -10.01 14.03 -3.05
CA GLN A 14 -9.45 13.24 -4.14
C GLN A 14 -9.35 11.76 -3.75
N PRO A 15 -9.51 10.83 -4.70
CA PRO A 15 -9.18 9.43 -4.49
C PRO A 15 -7.68 9.29 -4.17
N MET A 16 -7.33 8.33 -3.31
CA MET A 16 -5.94 8.13 -2.87
C MET A 16 -5.01 7.81 -4.05
N GLU A 17 -5.51 7.12 -5.06
CA GLU A 17 -4.78 6.81 -6.28
C GLU A 17 -4.34 8.07 -7.06
N GLU A 18 -5.14 9.13 -7.04
CA GLU A 18 -4.79 10.41 -7.68
C GLU A 18 -3.66 11.09 -6.91
N VAL A 19 -3.79 11.17 -5.58
CA VAL A 19 -2.73 11.71 -4.70
C VAL A 19 -1.41 10.95 -4.90
N PHE A 20 -1.45 9.61 -4.97
CA PHE A 20 -0.24 8.83 -5.23
C PHE A 20 0.35 9.10 -6.60
N ASN A 21 -0.49 9.23 -7.64
CA ASN A 21 0.00 9.55 -8.98
C ASN A 21 0.66 10.93 -9.03
N ASP A 22 0.05 11.94 -8.42
CA ASP A 22 0.57 13.31 -8.40
C ASP A 22 1.96 13.40 -7.74
N HIS A 23 2.24 12.53 -6.76
CA HIS A 23 3.49 12.57 -6.01
C HIS A 23 4.54 11.55 -6.46
N LEU A 24 4.13 10.37 -6.92
CA LEU A 24 5.02 9.23 -7.13
C LEU A 24 5.31 8.92 -8.60
N LYS A 25 4.39 9.29 -9.51
CA LYS A 25 4.47 8.88 -10.92
C LYS A 25 5.76 9.36 -11.60
N ASP A 26 6.16 10.59 -11.35
CA ASP A 26 7.32 11.21 -11.99
C ASP A 26 8.66 10.84 -11.33
N LEU A 27 8.64 10.17 -10.18
CA LEU A 27 9.86 9.73 -9.48
C LEU A 27 10.50 8.49 -10.12
N GLY A 28 9.76 7.74 -10.95
CA GLY A 28 10.27 6.53 -11.60
C GLY A 28 10.63 5.40 -10.62
N VAL A 29 10.14 5.44 -9.38
CA VAL A 29 10.37 4.41 -8.37
C VAL A 29 9.20 3.42 -8.34
N PRO A 30 9.47 2.10 -8.16
CA PRO A 30 8.42 1.12 -8.06
C PRO A 30 7.60 1.34 -6.77
N ALA A 31 6.27 1.37 -6.91
CA ALA A 31 5.35 1.52 -5.80
C ALA A 31 4.19 0.55 -5.93
N ILE A 32 3.70 0.06 -4.79
CA ILE A 32 2.45 -0.69 -4.69
C ILE A 32 1.59 -0.07 -3.59
N TYR A 33 0.29 -0.21 -3.73
CA TYR A 33 -0.68 0.25 -2.75
C TYR A 33 -1.63 -0.89 -2.40
N ASN A 34 -2.50 -0.66 -1.41
CA ASN A 34 -3.53 -1.60 -1.01
C ASN A 34 -3.02 -2.91 -0.36
N LEU A 35 -1.86 -2.86 0.30
CA LEU A 35 -1.41 -3.94 1.18
C LEU A 35 -2.33 -4.04 2.42
N ARG A 36 -2.65 -5.26 2.84
CA ARG A 36 -3.55 -5.51 3.98
C ARG A 36 -2.86 -5.35 5.35
N ILE A 37 -2.16 -4.25 5.56
CA ILE A 37 -1.33 -3.99 6.76
C ILE A 37 -1.88 -2.88 7.65
N GLY A 38 -3.12 -2.46 7.43
CA GLY A 38 -3.77 -1.36 8.16
C GLY A 38 -5.11 -1.77 8.79
N HIS A 39 -6.04 -0.82 8.89
CA HIS A 39 -7.39 -1.02 9.45
C HIS A 39 -8.32 -1.82 8.53
N CYS A 40 -7.86 -2.94 7.99
CA CYS A 40 -8.61 -3.87 7.14
C CYS A 40 -8.63 -5.27 7.75
N LYS A 41 -9.57 -6.11 7.37
CA LYS A 41 -9.61 -7.52 7.83
C LYS A 41 -9.48 -8.49 6.66
N PRO A 42 -8.70 -9.58 6.79
CA PRO A 42 -7.67 -9.81 7.81
C PRO A 42 -6.53 -8.79 7.71
N VAL A 43 -5.86 -8.53 8.83
CA VAL A 43 -4.61 -7.75 8.89
C VAL A 43 -3.44 -8.72 8.73
N MET A 44 -2.50 -8.38 7.85
CA MET A 44 -1.23 -9.07 7.69
C MET A 44 -0.16 -8.39 8.55
N SER A 45 0.63 -9.18 9.26
CA SER A 45 1.80 -8.68 9.99
C SER A 45 2.98 -8.51 9.04
N ILE A 46 3.63 -7.35 9.08
CA ILE A 46 4.90 -7.09 8.40
C ILE A 46 5.97 -6.78 9.46
N PRO A 47 7.08 -7.53 9.49
CA PRO A 47 8.23 -7.18 10.31
C PRO A 47 8.92 -5.92 9.78
N LEU A 48 9.35 -5.05 10.67
CA LEU A 48 10.07 -3.82 10.33
C LEU A 48 11.56 -4.00 10.58
N GLY A 49 12.37 -3.34 9.75
CA GLY A 49 13.83 -3.39 9.86
C GLY A 49 14.48 -4.60 9.18
N VAL A 50 13.70 -5.41 8.45
CA VAL A 50 14.22 -6.54 7.67
C VAL A 50 14.32 -6.24 6.17
N TYR A 51 15.21 -6.94 5.48
CA TYR A 51 15.32 -6.89 4.02
C TYR A 51 14.10 -7.51 3.33
N ALA A 52 13.58 -6.80 2.35
CA ALA A 52 12.48 -7.24 1.49
C ALA A 52 12.74 -6.88 0.03
N ARG A 53 12.20 -7.68 -0.88
CA ARG A 53 12.15 -7.41 -2.32
C ARG A 53 10.75 -6.96 -2.70
N LEU A 54 10.65 -5.81 -3.35
CA LEU A 54 9.42 -5.32 -3.98
C LEU A 54 9.51 -5.53 -5.50
N ASP A 55 8.52 -6.20 -6.07
CA ASP A 55 8.34 -6.39 -7.52
C ASP A 55 6.98 -5.78 -7.90
N ALA A 56 7.01 -4.54 -8.39
CA ALA A 56 5.78 -3.79 -8.69
C ALA A 56 5.05 -4.30 -9.94
N ASP A 57 5.77 -4.91 -10.88
CA ASP A 57 5.18 -5.52 -12.08
C ASP A 57 4.33 -6.74 -11.71
N LYS A 58 4.83 -7.56 -10.77
CA LYS A 58 4.09 -8.71 -10.22
C LYS A 58 3.17 -8.37 -9.05
N LYS A 59 3.29 -7.16 -8.50
CA LYS A 59 2.59 -6.69 -7.29
C LYS A 59 2.90 -7.55 -6.06
N GLU A 60 4.17 -7.91 -5.89
CA GLU A 60 4.66 -8.80 -4.85
C GLU A 60 5.63 -8.10 -3.90
N VAL A 61 5.54 -8.44 -2.61
CA VAL A 61 6.57 -8.13 -1.60
C VAL A 61 7.02 -9.45 -0.98
N CYS A 62 8.32 -9.71 -1.00
CA CYS A 62 8.93 -10.90 -0.42
C CYS A 62 9.92 -10.50 0.68
N LEU A 63 9.76 -11.03 1.88
CA LEU A 63 10.77 -10.93 2.92
C LEU A 63 11.96 -11.81 2.56
N LEU A 64 13.17 -11.27 2.63
CA LEU A 64 14.41 -11.95 2.26
C LEU A 64 15.12 -12.59 3.46
N GLU A 65 14.66 -12.28 4.66
CA GLU A 65 15.22 -12.79 5.91
C GLU A 65 14.14 -13.04 6.97
N GLY A 66 14.52 -13.73 8.04
CA GLY A 66 13.65 -14.00 9.17
C GLY A 66 13.35 -12.74 10.00
N ALA A 67 12.16 -12.69 10.58
CA ALA A 67 11.73 -11.60 11.46
C ALA A 67 12.28 -11.68 12.89
N THR A 68 12.95 -12.77 13.24
CA THR A 68 13.44 -13.09 14.59
C THR A 68 14.84 -13.70 14.50
N GLN A 69 15.68 -13.44 15.51
CA GLN A 69 16.96 -14.12 15.72
C GLN A 69 16.78 -15.44 16.48
#